data_AF-A0A354BQ68-F1
#
_entry.id   AF-A0A354BQ68-F1
#
_cell.length_a   1.000
_cell.length_b   1.000
_cell.length_c   1.000
_cell.angle_alpha   90.00
_cell.angle_beta   90.00
_cell.angle_gamma   90.00
#
_symmetry.space_group_name_H-M   'P 1'
#
loop_
_entity.id
_entity.type
_entity.pdbx_description
1 polymer ?
#
loop_
_entity_poly.entity_id
_entity_poly.type
_entity_poly.pdbx_seq_one_letter_code
_entity_poly.pdbx_strand_id
1 'polypeptide(L)' 'MAGVKFEQAMARLEVIVGELEKGDLPLDESLKIFEEGIRLSKSCLKVL' A
#
# COMPACT_ATOMS: atom_id res chain seq x y z
N MET A 1 17.62 -10.35 -3.91
CA MET A 1 17.06 -9.58 -2.78
C MET A 1 16.07 -8.48 -3.21
N ALA A 2 16.16 -7.90 -4.42
CA ALA A 2 15.19 -6.90 -4.90
C ALA A 2 13.77 -7.47 -5.10
N GLY A 3 13.64 -8.71 -5.58
CA GLY A 3 12.34 -9.37 -5.78
C GLY A 3 11.51 -9.52 -4.49
N VAL A 4 12.14 -9.93 -3.39
CA VAL A 4 11.47 -10.07 -2.08
C VAL A 4 10.91 -8.72 -1.60
N LYS A 5 11.60 -7.60 -1.85
CA LYS A 5 11.10 -6.26 -1.48
C LYS A 5 9.92 -5.81 -2.33
N PHE A 6 9.90 -6.18 -3.62
CA PHE A 6 8.79 -5.88 -4.52
C PHE A 6 7.54 -6.68 -4.14
N GLU A 7 7.68 -7.99 -3.92
CA GLU A 7 6.57 -8.85 -3.52
C GLU A 7 5.96 -8.41 -2.18
N GLN A 8 6.79 -8.04 -1.21
CA GLN A 8 6.33 -7.49 0.09
C GLN A 8 5.59 -6.16 -0.08
N ALA A 9 6.09 -5.26 -0.93
CA ALA A 9 5.44 -3.98 -1.19
C ALA A 9 4.09 -4.16 -1.91
N MET A 10 4.01 -5.13 -2.83
CA MET A 10 2.75 -5.47 -3.52
C MET A 10 1.73 -6.07 -2.54
N ALA A 11 2.14 -7.04 -1.73
CA ALA A 11 1.26 -7.65 -0.73
C ALA A 11 0.72 -6.62 0.27
N ARG A 12 1.55 -5.65 0.70
CA ARG A 12 1.08 -4.56 1.57
C ARG A 12 0.10 -3.63 0.86
N LEU A 13 0.31 -3.36 -0.43
CA LEU A 13 -0.61 -2.53 -1.22
C LEU A 13 -2.00 -3.18 -1.33
N GLU A 14 -2.07 -4.49 -1.56
CA GLU A 14 -3.33 -5.25 -1.58
C GLU A 14 -4.09 -5.15 -0.26
N VAL A 15 -3.39 -5.26 0.86
CA VAL A 15 -3.99 -5.07 2.20
C VAL A 15 -4.56 -3.66 2.36
N ILE A 16 -3.81 -2.63 1.97
CA ILE A 16 -4.25 -1.23 2.07
C ILE A 16 -5.49 -1.00 1.21
N VAL A 17 -5.53 -1.54 -0.02
CA VAL A 17 -6.71 -1.44 -0.90
C VAL A 17 -7.91 -2.11 -0.22
N GLY A 18 -7.74 -3.32 0.31
CA GLY A 18 -8.82 -4.02 1.01
C GLY A 18 -9.31 -3.30 2.27
N GLU A 19 -8.43 -2.62 3.01
CA GLU A 19 -8.81 -1.78 4.15
C GLU A 19 -9.58 -0.52 3.72
N LEU A 20 -9.17 0.14 2.64
CA LEU A 20 -9.87 1.31 2.09
C LEU A 20 -11.24 0.94 1.51
N GLU A 21 -11.37 -0.22 0.87
CA GLU A 21 -12.63 -0.70 0.28
C GLU A 21 -13.68 -1.09 1.33
N LYS A 22 -13.27 -1.52 2.52
CA LYS A 22 -14.19 -1.80 3.63
C LYS A 22 -14.92 -0.55 4.11
N GLY A 23 -14.26 0.60 4.06
CA GLY A 23 -14.84 1.89 4.46
C GLY A 23 -15.21 2.00 5.94
N ASP A 24 -14.67 1.13 6.79
CA ASP A 24 -14.90 1.08 8.25
C ASP A 24 -13.86 1.90 9.05
N LEU A 25 -12.81 2.38 8.39
CA LEU A 25 -11.76 3.17 9.00
C LEU A 25 -12.18 4.64 9.21
N PRO A 26 -11.81 5.25 10.35
CA PRO A 26 -11.89 6.69 10.53
C PRO A 26 -11.14 7.43 9.41
N LEU A 27 -11.57 8.64 9.09
CA LEU A 27 -10.97 9.46 8.04
C LEU A 27 -9.45 9.64 8.24
N ASP A 28 -9.02 9.92 9.46
CA ASP A 28 -7.60 10.12 9.78
C ASP A 28 -6.76 8.86 9.56
N GLU A 29 -7.33 7.68 9.80
CA GLU A 29 -6.66 6.40 9.56
C GLU A 29 -6.64 6.06 8.07
N SER A 30 -7.76 6.32 7.38
CA SER A 30 -7.88 6.19 5.93
C SER A 30 -6.84 7.03 5.19
N LEU A 31 -6.59 8.26 5.65
CA LEU A 31 -5.57 9.14 5.09
C LEU A 31 -4.15 8.59 5.31
N LYS A 32 -3.85 8.06 6.50
CA LYS A 32 -2.54 7.47 6.81
C LYS A 32 -2.23 6.25 5.92
N ILE A 33 -3.18 5.33 5.80
CA ILE A 33 -2.96 4.12 4.99
C ILE A 33 -2.95 4.45 3.49
N PHE A 34 -3.70 5.47 3.06
CA PHE A 34 -3.64 5.96 1.68
C PHE A 34 -2.25 6.54 1.36
N GLU A 35 -1.69 7.38 2.22
CA GLU A 35 -0.32 7.90 2.05
C GLU A 35 0.75 6.81 2.03
N GLU A 36 0.56 5.75 2.82
CA GLU A 36 1.40 4.55 2.78
C GLU A 36 1.30 3.85 1.42
N GLY A 37 0.08 3.64 0.92
CA GLY A 37 -0.18 3.01 -0.38
C GLY A 37 0.47 3.78 -1.53
N ILE A 38 0.40 5.12 -1.53
CA ILE A 38 1.07 5.96 -2.53
C ILE A 38 2.59 5.79 -2.49
N ARG A 39 3.20 5.71 -1.31
CA ARG A 39 4.66 5.50 -1.16
C ARG A 39 5.08 4.12 -1.64
N LEU A 40 4.29 3.09 -1.34
CA LEU A 40 4.53 1.71 -1.79
C LEU A 40 4.40 1.60 -3.31
N SER A 41 3.31 2.13 -3.89
CA SER A 41 3.09 2.16 -5.34
C SER A 41 4.26 2.83 -6.09
N LYS A 42 4.73 3.99 -5.62
CA LYS A 42 5.92 4.65 -6.18
C LYS A 42 7.20 3.80 -6.05
N SER A 43 7.32 3.01 -4.99
CA SER A 43 8.48 2.13 -4.80
C SER A 43 8.43 0.94 -5.75
N CYS A 44 7.26 0.35 -5.98
CA CYS A 44 7.05 -0.71 -6.96
C CYS A 44 7.35 -0.24 -8.40
N LEU A 45 6.89 0.96 -8.77
CA LEU A 45 7.14 1.55 -10.10
C LEU A 45 8.62 1.80 -10.41
N LYS A 46 9.47 1.97 -9.39
CA LYS A 46 10.93 2.15 -9.58
C LYS A 46 11.67 0.84 -9.85
N VAL A 47 11.01 -0.30 -9.65
CA VAL A 47 11.59 -1.65 -9.82
C VAL A 47 11.15 -2.28 -11.15
N LEU A 48 10.13 -1.72 -11.80
CA LEU A 48 9.68 -2.03 -13.17
C LEU A 48 10.59 -1.36 -14.21
#